data_AF-A0A957Q0Q0-F1
#
_entry.id   AF-A0A957Q0Q0-F1
#
_cell.length_a   1.000
_cell.length_b   1.000
_cell.length_c   1.000
_cell.angle_alpha   90.00
_cell.angle_beta   90.00
_cell.angle_gamma   90.00
#
_symmetry.space_group_name_H-M   'P 1'
#
loop_
_entity.id
_entity.type
_entity.pdbx_description
1 polymer ?
#
loop_
_entity_poly.entity_id
_entity_poly.type
_entity_poly.pdbx_seq_one_letter_code
_entity_poly.pdbx_strand_id
1 'polypeptide(L)'
;MFRKKIRSTGVYLSMIILGLLALTMVLSAQPALADRLPQSAYQQLQAAWRRAAQIGQYDYHSTILQTTTPAANLRNAGRGSQTQRVRIDGRLDKAADAMQMQVQVGQQPPIAV
;
A
#
# COMPACT_ATOMS: atom_id res chain seq x y z
N MET A 1 -65.98 7.23 33.70
CA MET A 1 -65.60 8.01 32.50
C MET A 1 -64.07 7.99 32.34
N PHE A 2 -63.46 6.88 31.89
CA PHE A 2 -61.99 6.71 31.96
C PHE A 2 -61.42 5.73 30.90
N ARG A 3 -61.63 5.99 29.61
CA ARG A 3 -61.04 5.17 28.52
C ARG A 3 -60.71 5.99 27.28
N LYS A 4 -59.83 6.99 27.40
CA LYS A 4 -59.32 7.72 26.21
C LYS A 4 -57.86 8.19 26.29
N LYS A 5 -57.08 7.75 27.28
CA LYS A 5 -55.68 8.18 27.47
C LYS A 5 -54.62 7.25 26.83
N ILE A 6 -54.99 5.99 26.54
CA ILE A 6 -54.06 4.95 26.05
C ILE A 6 -53.81 5.06 24.53
N ARG A 7 -54.76 5.61 23.75
CA ARG A 7 -54.60 5.79 22.29
C ARG A 7 -53.56 6.84 21.91
N SER A 8 -53.27 7.81 22.77
CA SER A 8 -52.36 8.91 22.46
C SER A 8 -50.89 8.53 22.74
N THR A 9 -50.61 7.79 23.81
CA THR A 9 -49.26 7.30 24.14
C THR A 9 -48.71 6.36 23.07
N GLY A 10 -49.56 5.53 22.47
CA GLY A 10 -49.18 4.66 21.35
C GLY A 10 -48.82 5.43 20.08
N VAL A 11 -49.42 6.60 19.84
CA VAL A 11 -49.09 7.45 18.69
C VAL A 11 -47.73 8.12 18.87
N TYR A 12 -47.42 8.63 20.07
CA TYR A 12 -46.10 9.18 20.37
C TYR A 12 -45.00 8.11 20.31
N LEU A 13 -45.26 6.92 20.85
CA LEU A 13 -44.33 5.80 20.76
C LEU A 13 -44.08 5.39 19.31
N SER A 14 -45.15 5.33 18.49
CA SER A 14 -45.04 5.06 17.05
C SER A 14 -44.24 6.14 16.32
N MET A 15 -44.47 7.43 16.60
CA MET A 15 -43.68 8.52 16.01
C MET A 15 -42.21 8.49 16.42
N ILE A 16 -41.90 8.13 17.67
CA ILE A 16 -40.52 7.97 18.14
C ILE A 16 -39.85 6.80 17.41
N ILE A 17 -40.53 5.67 17.27
CA ILE A 17 -40.01 4.50 16.55
C ILE A 17 -39.79 4.84 15.07
N LEU A 18 -40.73 5.52 14.41
CA LEU A 18 -40.60 5.98 13.03
C LEU A 18 -39.43 6.97 12.86
N GLY A 19 -39.25 7.89 13.82
CA GLY A 19 -38.14 8.82 13.84
C GLY A 19 -36.79 8.13 14.00
N LEU A 20 -36.69 7.15 14.91
CA LEU A 20 -35.50 6.33 15.09
C LEU A 20 -35.21 5.49 13.85
N LEU A 21 -36.23 4.90 13.23
CA LEU A 21 -36.06 4.09 12.02
C LEU A 21 -35.55 4.96 10.86
N ALA A 22 -36.13 6.13 10.65
CA ALA A 22 -35.67 7.10 9.66
C ALA A 22 -34.22 7.56 9.94
N LEU A 23 -33.87 7.80 11.21
CA LEU A 23 -32.52 8.18 11.61
C LEU A 23 -31.50 7.07 11.31
N THR A 24 -31.81 5.81 11.67
CA THR A 24 -30.93 4.67 11.37
C THR A 24 -30.74 4.46 9.87
N MET A 25 -31.80 4.67 9.07
CA MET A 25 -31.75 4.55 7.62
C MET A 25 -30.84 5.63 7.00
N VAL A 26 -30.94 6.89 7.47
CA VAL A 26 -30.05 7.97 7.02
C VAL A 26 -28.59 7.71 7.39
N LEU A 27 -28.31 7.22 8.60
CA LEU A 27 -26.94 6.89 9.03
C LEU A 27 -26.34 5.73 8.21
N SER A 28 -27.13 4.72 7.85
CA SER A 28 -26.66 3.59 7.02
C SER A 28 -26.36 3.96 5.55
N ALA A 29 -26.89 5.08 5.05
CA ALA A 29 -26.69 5.51 3.67
C ALA A 29 -25.39 6.31 3.46
N GLN A 30 -24.72 6.75 4.54
CA GLN A 30 -23.52 7.57 4.47
C GLN A 30 -22.27 6.89 3.86
N PRO A 31 -21.94 5.60 4.14
CA PRO A 31 -20.73 5.00 3.57
C PRO A 31 -20.80 4.87 2.04
N ALA A 32 -22.01 4.74 1.47
CA ALA A 32 -22.20 4.61 0.04
C ALA A 32 -21.89 5.89 -0.76
N LEU A 33 -21.87 7.06 -0.12
CA LEU A 33 -21.50 8.32 -0.76
C LEU A 33 -19.98 8.58 -0.71
N ALA A 34 -19.30 8.10 0.35
CA ALA A 34 -17.86 8.22 0.49
C ALA A 34 -17.09 7.39 -0.55
N ASP A 35 -17.61 6.20 -0.88
CA ASP A 35 -17.02 5.31 -1.91
C ASP A 35 -17.17 5.84 -3.35
N ARG A 36 -18.03 6.84 -3.58
CA ARG A 36 -18.26 7.44 -4.91
C ARG A 36 -17.36 8.63 -5.21
N LEU A 37 -16.66 9.15 -4.22
CA LEU A 37 -15.69 10.22 -4.43
C LEU A 37 -14.43 9.60 -5.05
N PRO A 38 -13.86 10.20 -6.11
CA PRO A 38 -12.62 9.70 -6.69
C PRO A 38 -11.52 9.73 -5.63
N GLN A 39 -11.01 8.55 -5.28
CA GLN A 39 -9.91 8.43 -4.32
C GLN A 39 -8.67 9.14 -4.87
N SER A 40 -8.01 9.94 -4.03
CA SER A 40 -6.74 10.56 -4.43
C SER A 40 -5.67 9.50 -4.68
N ALA A 41 -4.67 9.82 -5.49
CA ALA A 41 -3.53 8.92 -5.72
C ALA A 41 -2.86 8.48 -4.41
N TYR A 42 -2.80 9.38 -3.42
CA TYR A 42 -2.28 9.08 -2.09
C TYR A 42 -3.14 8.04 -1.35
N GLN A 43 -4.47 8.18 -1.36
CA GLN A 43 -5.38 7.24 -0.71
C GLN A 43 -5.31 5.85 -1.36
N GLN A 44 -5.21 5.80 -2.69
CA GLN A 44 -5.02 4.54 -3.43
C GLN A 44 -3.70 3.86 -3.07
N LEU A 45 -2.60 4.63 -3.02
CA LEU A 45 -1.29 4.14 -2.62
C LEU A 45 -1.31 3.61 -1.17
N GLN A 46 -1.91 4.34 -0.24
CA GLN A 46 -2.02 3.92 1.16
C GLN A 46 -2.88 2.66 1.32
N ALA A 47 -3.97 2.53 0.56
CA ALA A 47 -4.77 1.32 0.54
C ALA A 47 -4.00 0.12 -0.01
N ALA A 48 -3.24 0.31 -1.09
CA ALA A 48 -2.37 -0.73 -1.64
C ALA A 48 -1.31 -1.18 -0.63
N TRP A 49 -0.66 -0.25 0.06
CA TRP A 49 0.32 -0.58 1.12
C TRP A 49 -0.29 -1.33 2.29
N ARG A 50 -1.49 -0.95 2.76
CA ARG A 50 -2.18 -1.67 3.84
C ARG A 50 -2.49 -3.11 3.43
N ARG A 51 -2.97 -3.33 2.20
CA ARG A 51 -3.24 -4.69 1.68
C ARG A 51 -1.95 -5.50 1.57
N ALA A 52 -0.89 -4.92 1.00
CA ALA A 52 0.41 -5.58 0.91
C ALA A 52 0.99 -5.93 2.30
N ALA A 53 0.81 -5.06 3.29
CA ALA A 53 1.21 -5.30 4.68
C ALA A 53 0.44 -6.48 5.32
N GLN A 54 -0.85 -6.62 5.01
CA GLN A 54 -1.69 -7.71 5.50
C GLN A 54 -1.31 -9.07 4.88
N ILE A 55 -0.89 -9.11 3.61
CA ILE A 55 -0.44 -10.34 2.94
C ILE A 55 0.89 -10.80 3.54
N GLY A 56 1.81 -9.87 3.83
CA GLY A 56 3.09 -10.20 4.47
C GLY A 56 4.09 -10.96 3.60
N GLN A 57 3.75 -11.19 2.33
CA GLN A 57 4.63 -11.78 1.31
C GLN A 57 5.11 -10.72 0.33
N TYR A 58 6.42 -10.68 0.08
CA TYR A 58 7.05 -9.67 -0.78
C TYR A 58 8.11 -10.32 -1.67
N ASP A 59 7.98 -10.13 -2.98
CA ASP A 59 9.09 -10.34 -3.92
C ASP A 59 9.83 -9.01 -4.08
N TYR A 60 11.15 -9.02 -3.96
CA TYR A 60 11.99 -7.82 -4.10
C TYR A 60 13.07 -8.02 -5.15
N HIS A 61 13.33 -6.95 -5.89
CA HIS A 61 14.37 -6.86 -6.91
C HIS A 61 15.18 -5.59 -6.66
N SER A 62 16.49 -5.75 -6.47
CA SER A 62 17.42 -4.64 -6.25
C SER A 62 18.59 -4.75 -7.22
N THR A 63 19.06 -3.60 -7.70
CA THR A 63 20.23 -3.52 -8.57
C THR A 63 21.19 -2.49 -8.02
N ILE A 64 22.42 -2.92 -7.73
CA ILE A 64 23.52 -2.06 -7.29
C ILE A 64 24.48 -1.89 -8.48
N LEU A 65 24.79 -0.63 -8.80
CA LEU A 65 25.79 -0.27 -9.80
C LEU A 65 27.01 0.31 -9.08
N GLN A 66 28.15 -0.35 -9.21
CA GLN A 66 29.42 0.11 -8.64
C GLN A 66 30.35 0.52 -9.78
N THR A 67 30.68 1.81 -9.85
CA THR A 67 31.66 2.32 -10.83
C THR A 67 32.98 2.60 -10.14
N THR A 68 34.05 1.97 -10.64
CA THR A 68 35.42 2.20 -10.20
C THR A 68 36.15 3.02 -11.26
N THR A 69 36.53 4.24 -10.89
CA THR A 69 37.32 5.12 -11.76
C THR A 69 38.79 5.05 -11.34
N PRO A 70 39.72 4.73 -12.26
CA PRO A 70 41.13 4.70 -11.94
C PRO A 70 41.65 6.10 -11.62
N ALA A 71 42.55 6.21 -10.64
CA ALA A 71 43.20 7.48 -10.31
C ALA A 71 44.04 7.99 -11.50
N ALA A 72 44.03 9.31 -11.73
CA ALA A 72 44.76 9.94 -12.83
C ALA A 72 46.28 9.92 -12.59
N ASN A 73 46.96 8.88 -13.05
CA ASN A 73 48.42 8.75 -13.00
C ASN A 73 48.94 7.92 -14.17
N LEU A 74 50.25 7.98 -14.43
CA LEU A 74 50.88 7.33 -15.58
C LEU A 74 50.71 5.80 -15.57
N ARG A 75 50.60 5.16 -14.38
CA ARG A 75 50.36 3.70 -14.27
C ARG A 75 48.96 3.28 -14.69
N ASN A 76 48.02 4.23 -14.73
CA ASN A 76 46.63 4.04 -15.12
C ASN A 76 46.31 4.61 -16.52
N ALA A 77 47.32 5.08 -17.25
CA ALA A 77 47.12 5.55 -18.63
C ALA A 77 46.46 4.46 -19.49
N GLY A 78 45.37 4.82 -20.18
CA GLY A 78 44.59 3.90 -21.00
C GLY A 78 43.62 2.98 -20.24
N ARG A 79 43.56 3.02 -18.90
CA ARG A 79 42.52 2.31 -18.13
C ARG A 79 41.23 3.13 -18.11
N GLY A 80 40.14 2.53 -18.60
CA GLY A 80 38.80 3.09 -18.49
C GLY A 80 38.14 2.77 -17.13
N SER A 81 37.06 3.48 -16.82
CA SER A 81 36.22 3.13 -15.67
C SER A 81 35.55 1.78 -15.89
N GLN A 82 35.43 1.00 -14.82
CA GLN A 82 34.75 -0.29 -14.82
C GLN A 82 33.46 -0.18 -14.02
N THR A 83 32.36 -0.72 -14.54
CA THR A 83 31.09 -0.76 -13.82
C THR A 83 30.67 -2.20 -13.54
N GLN A 84 30.44 -2.52 -12.27
CA GLN A 84 29.91 -3.80 -11.83
C GLN A 84 28.42 -3.64 -11.53
N ARG A 85 27.61 -4.58 -12.01
CA ARG A 85 26.19 -4.67 -11.69
C ARG A 85 25.97 -5.86 -10.77
N VAL A 86 25.42 -5.61 -9.58
CA VAL A 86 24.98 -6.67 -8.67
C VAL A 86 23.46 -6.63 -8.64
N ARG A 87 22.82 -7.72 -9.07
CA ARG A 87 21.37 -7.92 -8.93
C ARG A 87 21.12 -8.77 -7.71
N ILE A 88 20.18 -8.34 -6.87
CA ILE A 88 19.71 -9.05 -5.69
C ILE A 88 18.22 -9.25 -5.88
N ASP A 89 17.81 -10.50 -6.04
CA ASP A 89 16.42 -10.91 -6.14
C ASP A 89 16.06 -11.71 -4.89
N GLY A 90 14.82 -11.64 -4.43
CA GLY A 90 14.42 -12.46 -3.29
C GLY A 90 12.94 -12.41 -2.97
N ARG A 91 12.57 -13.24 -2.01
CA ARG A 91 11.22 -13.37 -1.48
C ARG A 91 11.27 -13.37 0.04
N LEU A 92 10.37 -12.60 0.66
CA LEU A 92 10.14 -12.56 2.08
C LEU A 92 8.72 -13.04 2.38
N ASP A 93 8.57 -14.00 3.28
CA ASP A 93 7.30 -14.40 3.87
C ASP A 93 7.36 -14.16 5.37
N LYS A 94 6.62 -13.14 5.84
CA LYS A 94 6.57 -12.78 7.27
C LYS A 94 5.81 -13.78 8.12
N ALA A 95 4.81 -14.48 7.58
CA ALA A 95 4.02 -15.44 8.34
C ALA A 95 4.79 -16.73 8.57
N ALA A 96 5.59 -17.14 7.57
CA ALA A 96 6.46 -18.30 7.65
C ALA A 96 7.85 -18.00 8.27
N ASP A 97 8.14 -16.74 8.63
CA ASP A 97 9.46 -16.26 9.04
C ASP A 97 10.59 -16.74 8.10
N ALA A 98 10.32 -16.67 6.80
CA ALA A 98 11.18 -17.23 5.77
C ALA A 98 11.63 -16.17 4.79
N MET A 99 12.94 -16.17 4.49
CA MET A 99 13.54 -15.28 3.50
C MET A 99 14.42 -16.08 2.53
N GLN A 100 14.20 -15.86 1.24
CA GLN A 100 15.01 -16.42 0.16
C GLN A 100 15.66 -15.28 -0.60
N MET A 101 16.95 -15.42 -0.90
CA MET A 101 17.72 -14.40 -1.61
C MET A 101 18.62 -15.07 -2.64
N GLN A 102 18.65 -14.49 -3.84
CA GLN A 102 19.59 -14.80 -4.91
C GLN A 102 20.41 -13.55 -5.24
N VAL A 103 21.72 -13.73 -5.40
CA VAL A 103 22.63 -12.66 -5.80
C VAL A 103 23.29 -13.05 -7.11
N GLN A 104 23.23 -12.15 -8.10
CA GLN A 104 23.87 -12.30 -9.40
C GLN A 104 24.86 -11.14 -9.60
N VAL A 105 26.11 -11.48 -9.89
CA VAL A 105 27.16 -10.48 -10.13
C VAL A 105 27.53 -10.50 -11.61
N GLY A 106 27.38 -9.36 -12.28
CA GLY A 106 27.78 -9.18 -13.68
C GLY A 106 28.72 -7.99 -13.84
N GLN A 107 29.62 -8.07 -14.81
CA GLN A 107 30.42 -6.91 -15.24
C GLN A 107 29.74 -6.24 -16.43
N GLN A 108 29.61 -4.92 -16.36
CA GLN A 108 29.26 -4.10 -17.52
C GLN A 108 30.58 -3.64 -18.16
N PRO A 109 30.85 -4.01 -19.44
CA PRO A 109 32.04 -3.53 -20.12
C PRO A 109 32.06 -1.99 -20.16
N PRO A 110 33.25 -1.36 -20.17
CA PRO A 110 33.37 0.08 -20.26
C PRO A 110 32.63 0.60 -21.50
N ILE A 111 31.84 1.66 -21.33
CA ILE A 111 31.25 2.36 -22.47
C ILE A 111 32.42 3.07 -23.18
N ALA A 112 32.80 2.61 -24.37
CA ALA A 112 33.78 3.31 -25.19
C ALA A 112 33.16 4.67 -25.59
N VAL A 113 33.82 5.76 -25.21
CA VAL A 113 33.44 7.14 -25.56
C VAL A 113 34.19 7.55 -26.81
#